data_AF-A0A8C5ZI62-F1
#
_entry.id   AF-A0A8C5ZI62-F1
#
_cell.length_a   1.000
_cell.length_b   1.000
_cell.length_c   1.000
_cell.angle_alpha   90.00
_cell.angle_beta   90.00
_cell.angle_gamma   90.00
#
_symmetry.space_group_name_H-M   'P 1'
#
loop_
_entity.id
_entity.type
_entity.pdbx_description
1 polymer ?
#
loop_
_entity_poly.entity_id
_entity_poly.type
_entity_poly.pdbx_seq_one_letter_code
_entity_poly.pdbx_strand_id
1 'polypeptide(L)'
;MDYVKFQCQYNNLKGNYDSVYWYLQRTNQRLTYIYHTFQGTVESERYQLSVDRKLSSSTLTVKQVQPRDRAVYYCHCGDNSAGGKLTFGPGTKLSILPSIKDPDPTVYQLRNSKSRNTVCLFTDFDSNTSVSLQLTKDSEMFVSKNTVLDMKSMDSKSNGALAWSNKTDFTCKSAFTQNIFFPSSEIPCDAKLVEKSFETDINLNFQNLSVMGLRILLLKVAGFNVLMTLRLWSN
;
A
#
# COMPACT_ATOMS: atom_id res chain seq x y z
N MET A 1 -20.58 0.44 10.72
CA MET A 1 -20.07 -0.85 10.23
C MET A 1 -20.46 -0.93 8.77
N ASP A 2 -19.52 -0.63 7.87
CA ASP A 2 -19.83 -0.51 6.45
C ASP A 2 -19.98 -1.90 5.84
N TYR A 3 -21.09 -2.12 5.15
CA TYR A 3 -21.38 -3.33 4.40
C TYR A 3 -21.84 -2.97 2.99
N VAL A 4 -21.57 -3.84 2.03
CA VAL A 4 -22.02 -3.69 0.65
C VAL A 4 -22.78 -4.93 0.22
N LYS A 5 -23.89 -4.73 -0.48
CA LYS A 5 -24.75 -5.79 -1.01
C LYS A 5 -24.62 -5.86 -2.54
N PHE A 6 -24.32 -7.04 -3.05
CA PHE A 6 -24.33 -7.37 -4.47
C PHE A 6 -25.56 -8.20 -4.76
N GLN A 7 -26.42 -7.71 -5.64
CA GLN A 7 -27.60 -8.44 -6.07
C GLN A 7 -27.33 -9.10 -7.42
N CYS A 8 -27.80 -10.33 -7.53
CA CYS A 8 -27.80 -11.11 -8.75
C CYS A 8 -29.22 -11.61 -8.98
N GLN A 9 -29.84 -11.08 -10.02
CA GLN A 9 -31.10 -11.61 -10.53
C GLN A 9 -30.80 -12.56 -11.67
N TYR A 10 -31.42 -13.72 -11.63
CA TYR A 10 -31.28 -14.72 -12.67
C TYR A 10 -32.67 -15.09 -13.17
N ASN A 11 -32.83 -15.19 -14.49
CA ASN A 11 -34.08 -15.70 -15.03
C ASN A 11 -34.11 -17.20 -14.80
N ASN A 12 -35.24 -17.68 -14.27
CA ASN A 12 -35.47 -19.06 -13.87
C ASN A 12 -35.17 -20.00 -15.05
N LEU A 13 -33.93 -20.49 -15.12
CA LEU A 13 -33.42 -21.39 -16.16
C LEU A 13 -34.09 -22.75 -15.95
N LYS A 14 -35.32 -22.92 -16.45
CA LYS A 14 -36.03 -24.21 -16.56
C LYS A 14 -35.68 -25.21 -15.44
N GLY A 15 -35.91 -24.82 -14.19
CA GLY A 15 -36.15 -25.73 -13.07
C GLY A 15 -35.01 -26.50 -12.41
N ASN A 16 -33.76 -26.50 -12.89
CA ASN A 16 -32.77 -27.46 -12.36
C ASN A 16 -31.36 -26.88 -12.16
N TYR A 17 -31.19 -25.86 -11.32
CA TYR A 17 -29.86 -25.49 -10.81
C TYR A 17 -29.76 -25.87 -9.32
N ASP A 18 -28.59 -26.41 -8.95
CA ASP A 18 -28.33 -26.99 -7.62
C ASP A 18 -27.90 -25.94 -6.61
N SER A 19 -27.30 -24.82 -7.05
CA SER A 19 -26.92 -23.73 -6.16
C SER A 19 -26.62 -22.43 -6.91
N VAL A 20 -26.66 -21.32 -6.18
CA VAL A 20 -26.11 -20.05 -6.65
C VAL A 20 -24.73 -19.86 -6.04
N TYR A 21 -23.74 -19.71 -6.91
CA TYR A 21 -22.32 -19.57 -6.58
C TYR A 21 -21.88 -18.12 -6.73
N TRP A 22 -21.06 -17.66 -5.80
CA TRP A 22 -20.42 -16.35 -5.85
C TRP A 22 -18.90 -16.48 -5.94
N TYR A 23 -18.33 -15.65 -6.80
CA TYR A 23 -16.90 -15.56 -7.03
C TYR A 23 -16.46 -14.10 -6.97
N LEU A 24 -15.20 -13.89 -6.62
CA LEU A 24 -14.52 -12.61 -6.79
C LEU A 24 -13.35 -12.75 -7.75
N GLN A 25 -13.09 -11.72 -8.52
CA GLN A 25 -11.90 -11.59 -9.35
C GLN A 25 -11.22 -10.27 -9.03
N ARG A 26 -9.99 -10.35 -8.51
CA ARG A 26 -9.14 -9.17 -8.37
C ARG A 26 -8.44 -8.87 -9.69
N THR A 27 -7.97 -7.65 -9.86
CA THR A 27 -7.19 -7.24 -11.03
C THR A 27 -6.03 -8.19 -11.24
N ASN A 28 -5.91 -8.76 -12.45
CA ASN A 28 -4.87 -9.72 -12.84
C ASN A 28 -4.81 -11.01 -12.00
N GLN A 29 -5.89 -11.38 -11.31
CA GLN A 29 -6.00 -12.64 -10.60
C GLN A 29 -7.08 -13.55 -11.20
N ARG A 30 -6.95 -14.86 -10.90
CA ARG A 30 -7.98 -15.85 -11.24
C ARG A 30 -9.25 -15.62 -10.43
N LEU A 31 -10.38 -16.13 -10.93
CA LEU A 31 -11.61 -16.20 -10.15
C LEU A 31 -11.36 -16.99 -8.86
N THR A 32 -11.81 -16.44 -7.74
CA THR A 32 -11.74 -17.05 -6.42
C THR A 32 -13.15 -17.30 -5.94
N TYR A 33 -13.43 -18.55 -5.56
CA TYR A 33 -14.71 -18.95 -5.00
C TYR A 33 -14.93 -18.32 -3.62
N ILE A 34 -16.14 -17.83 -3.36
CA ILE A 34 -16.56 -17.27 -2.07
C ILE A 34 -17.42 -18.30 -1.33
N TYR A 35 -18.69 -18.41 -1.74
CA TYR A 35 -19.68 -19.31 -1.16
C TYR A 35 -20.72 -19.69 -2.21
N HIS A 36 -21.44 -20.78 -1.95
CA HIS A 36 -22.66 -21.13 -2.65
C HIS A 36 -23.72 -21.59 -1.66
N THR A 37 -24.98 -21.48 -2.05
CA THR A 37 -26.09 -22.12 -1.35
C THR A 37 -27.24 -22.39 -2.32
N PHE A 38 -28.00 -23.44 -2.04
CA PHE A 38 -29.21 -23.78 -2.76
C PHE A 38 -30.36 -22.83 -2.40
N GLN A 39 -30.56 -22.58 -1.11
CA GLN A 39 -31.62 -21.73 -0.59
C GLN A 39 -31.29 -21.25 0.83
N GLY A 40 -31.82 -20.08 1.19
CA GLY A 40 -31.67 -19.53 2.53
C GLY A 40 -30.41 -18.68 2.66
N THR A 41 -29.91 -18.55 3.89
CA THR A 41 -28.81 -17.64 4.21
C THR A 41 -27.65 -18.41 4.81
N VAL A 42 -26.46 -18.23 4.24
CA VAL A 42 -25.19 -18.74 4.75
C VAL A 42 -24.33 -17.56 5.17
N GLU A 43 -23.73 -17.66 6.35
CA GLU A 43 -23.01 -16.55 6.96
C GLU A 43 -21.64 -16.98 7.45
N SER A 44 -20.67 -16.10 7.24
CA SER A 44 -19.30 -16.18 7.72
C SER A 44 -18.92 -14.86 8.40
N GLU A 45 -17.71 -14.77 8.94
CA GLU A 45 -17.19 -13.54 9.55
C GLU A 45 -17.22 -12.34 8.57
N ARG A 46 -16.90 -12.59 7.29
CA ARG A 46 -16.71 -11.53 6.28
C ARG A 46 -17.82 -11.45 5.23
N TYR A 47 -18.54 -12.54 5.00
CA TYR A 47 -19.54 -12.64 3.94
C TYR A 47 -20.86 -13.22 4.46
N GLN A 48 -21.97 -12.74 3.92
CA GLN A 48 -23.30 -13.31 4.12
C GLN A 48 -23.97 -13.46 2.76
N LEU A 49 -24.28 -14.69 2.37
CA LEU A 49 -24.96 -15.02 1.12
C LEU A 49 -26.40 -15.39 1.41
N SER A 50 -27.35 -14.73 0.73
CA SER A 50 -28.78 -15.07 0.79
C SER A 50 -29.29 -15.43 -0.60
N VAL A 51 -30.05 -16.51 -0.72
CA VAL A 51 -30.66 -16.97 -1.97
C VAL A 51 -32.16 -17.16 -1.77
N ASP A 52 -32.93 -16.43 -2.56
CA ASP A 52 -34.38 -16.58 -2.67
C ASP A 52 -34.73 -17.11 -4.07
N ARG A 53 -35.08 -18.40 -4.14
CA ARG A 53 -35.47 -19.05 -5.40
C ARG A 53 -36.84 -18.60 -5.89
N LYS A 54 -37.78 -18.26 -5.00
CA LYS A 54 -39.12 -17.79 -5.42
C LYS A 54 -38.98 -16.49 -6.20
N LEU A 55 -38.06 -15.64 -5.77
CA LEU A 55 -37.74 -14.36 -6.42
C LEU A 55 -36.61 -14.49 -7.46
N SER A 56 -36.07 -15.69 -7.68
CA SER A 56 -34.91 -15.94 -8.54
C SER A 56 -33.78 -14.93 -8.33
N SER A 57 -33.47 -14.69 -7.06
CA SER A 57 -32.57 -13.63 -6.60
C SER A 57 -31.53 -14.18 -5.63
N SER A 58 -30.32 -13.66 -5.71
CA SER A 58 -29.26 -13.90 -4.75
C SER A 58 -28.60 -12.60 -4.34
N THR A 59 -28.33 -12.44 -3.04
CA THR A 59 -27.66 -11.29 -2.48
C THR A 59 -26.42 -11.72 -1.71
N LEU A 60 -25.25 -11.25 -2.15
CA LEU A 60 -24.01 -11.37 -1.40
C LEU A 60 -23.76 -10.08 -0.63
N THR A 61 -23.64 -10.18 0.69
CA THR A 61 -23.27 -9.07 1.57
C THR A 61 -21.83 -9.24 2.03
N VAL A 62 -20.99 -8.23 1.78
CA VAL A 62 -19.61 -8.15 2.30
C VAL A 62 -19.63 -7.26 3.53
N LYS A 63 -19.17 -7.79 4.67
CA LYS A 63 -19.12 -7.09 5.95
C LYS A 63 -17.75 -6.45 6.16
N GLN A 64 -17.71 -5.34 6.91
CA GLN A 64 -16.47 -4.65 7.27
C GLN A 64 -15.61 -4.38 6.03
N VAL A 65 -16.19 -3.67 5.07
CA VAL A 65 -15.59 -3.39 3.76
C VAL A 65 -14.24 -2.71 3.94
N GLN A 66 -13.21 -3.25 3.28
CA GLN A 66 -11.83 -2.78 3.34
C GLN A 66 -11.30 -2.55 1.93
N PRO A 67 -10.29 -1.68 1.72
CA PRO A 67 -9.72 -1.41 0.39
C PRO A 67 -9.34 -2.67 -0.42
N ARG A 68 -8.93 -3.76 0.26
CA ARG A 68 -8.61 -5.07 -0.34
C ARG A 68 -9.79 -5.82 -0.96
N ASP A 69 -11.03 -5.42 -0.64
CA ASP A 69 -12.26 -6.00 -1.17
C ASP A 69 -12.58 -5.42 -2.57
N ARG A 70 -11.81 -4.44 -3.06
CA ARG A 70 -11.91 -3.91 -4.42
C ARG A 70 -11.66 -5.03 -5.45
N ALA A 71 -12.73 -5.51 -6.05
CA ALA A 71 -12.74 -6.61 -6.99
C ALA A 71 -13.99 -6.55 -7.89
N VAL A 72 -14.05 -7.43 -8.89
CA VAL A 72 -15.29 -7.72 -9.62
C VAL A 72 -15.93 -8.96 -9.01
N TYR A 73 -17.18 -8.84 -8.59
CA TYR A 73 -17.95 -9.93 -8.00
C TYR A 73 -18.85 -10.54 -9.06
N TYR A 74 -18.75 -11.85 -9.25
CA TYR A 74 -19.55 -12.60 -10.21
C TYR A 74 -20.48 -13.56 -9.49
N CYS A 75 -21.68 -13.70 -10.02
CA CYS A 75 -22.61 -14.75 -9.64
C CYS A 75 -22.77 -15.75 -10.80
N HIS A 76 -23.07 -16.98 -10.44
CA HIS A 76 -23.36 -18.06 -11.36
C HIS A 76 -24.44 -18.97 -10.77
N CYS A 77 -25.40 -19.38 -11.59
CA CYS A 77 -26.39 -20.41 -11.23
C CYS A 77 -26.03 -21.67 -12.02
N GLY A 78 -25.75 -22.76 -11.31
CA GLY A 78 -25.28 -24.00 -11.93
C GLY A 78 -25.89 -25.23 -11.26
N ASP A 79 -26.01 -26.29 -12.04
CA ASP A 79 -26.25 -27.67 -11.61
C ASP A 79 -24.92 -28.39 -11.37
N ASN A 80 -24.91 -29.42 -10.51
CA ASN A 80 -23.72 -30.26 -10.28
C ASN A 80 -23.44 -31.23 -11.46
N SER A 81 -23.96 -30.96 -12.67
CA SER A 81 -23.73 -31.82 -13.81
C SER A 81 -22.28 -31.66 -14.29
N ALA A 82 -21.48 -32.71 -14.08
CA ALA A 82 -20.08 -32.74 -14.46
C ALA A 82 -19.94 -32.56 -15.98
N GLY A 83 -19.46 -31.39 -16.40
CA GLY A 83 -19.19 -31.07 -17.82
C GLY A 83 -20.04 -29.95 -18.43
N GLY A 84 -20.95 -29.33 -17.66
CA GLY A 84 -21.77 -28.22 -18.13
C GLY A 84 -21.01 -26.90 -18.34
N LYS A 85 -21.45 -26.08 -19.30
CA LYS A 85 -20.95 -24.72 -19.52
C LYS A 85 -21.39 -23.80 -18.37
N LEU A 86 -20.43 -23.26 -17.62
CA LEU A 86 -20.72 -22.27 -16.57
C LEU A 86 -21.09 -20.91 -17.21
N THR A 87 -22.29 -20.42 -16.88
CA THR A 87 -22.76 -19.10 -17.34
C THR A 87 -22.72 -18.11 -16.17
N PHE A 88 -21.78 -17.16 -16.24
CA PHE A 88 -21.65 -16.11 -15.25
C PHE A 88 -22.49 -14.89 -15.63
N GLY A 89 -22.97 -14.17 -14.61
CA GLY A 89 -23.48 -12.81 -14.81
C GLY A 89 -22.37 -11.85 -15.27
N PRO A 90 -22.72 -10.62 -15.68
CA PRO A 90 -21.76 -9.64 -16.20
C PRO A 90 -20.71 -9.19 -15.16
N GLY A 91 -20.98 -9.41 -13.88
CA GLY A 91 -20.11 -9.05 -12.77
C GLY A 91 -20.29 -7.60 -12.32
N THR A 92 -20.14 -7.36 -11.02
CA THR A 92 -20.26 -6.04 -10.41
C THR A 92 -18.92 -5.59 -9.87
N LYS A 93 -18.39 -4.48 -10.39
CA LYS A 93 -17.11 -3.91 -9.93
C LYS A 93 -17.32 -3.11 -8.65
N LEU A 94 -16.79 -3.60 -7.54
CA LEU A 94 -16.69 -2.83 -6.31
C LEU A 94 -15.53 -1.85 -6.42
N SER A 95 -15.82 -0.56 -6.30
CA SER A 95 -14.81 0.48 -6.09
C SER A 95 -14.98 1.03 -4.68
N ILE A 96 -13.88 1.12 -3.95
CA ILE A 96 -13.86 1.58 -2.57
C ILE A 96 -13.07 2.88 -2.54
N LEU A 97 -13.71 3.95 -2.07
CA LEU A 97 -13.07 5.23 -1.79
C LEU A 97 -12.63 5.20 -0.33
N PRO A 98 -11.33 5.09 -0.02
CA PRO A 98 -10.87 5.06 1.36
C PRO A 98 -11.13 6.43 2.02
N SER A 99 -11.46 6.45 3.31
CA SER A 99 -11.39 7.68 4.09
C SER A 99 -9.94 7.91 4.51
N ILE A 100 -9.32 8.97 3.98
CA ILE A 100 -7.99 9.43 4.37
C ILE A 100 -8.17 10.37 5.55
N LYS A 101 -7.54 10.05 6.69
CA LYS A 101 -7.55 10.91 7.87
C LYS A 101 -6.51 12.01 7.65
N ASP A 102 -6.90 13.26 7.83
CA ASP A 102 -6.03 14.45 7.71
C ASP A 102 -5.23 14.50 6.39
N PRO A 103 -5.89 14.71 5.23
CA PRO A 103 -5.21 14.75 3.94
C PRO A 103 -4.21 15.93 3.86
N ASP A 104 -2.98 15.63 3.42
CA ASP A 104 -1.90 16.60 3.19
C ASP A 104 -1.36 16.47 1.76
N PRO A 105 -2.16 16.87 0.74
CA PRO A 105 -1.87 16.61 -0.67
C PRO A 105 -0.52 17.21 -1.09
N THR A 106 0.47 16.37 -1.35
CA THR A 106 1.84 16.82 -1.58
C THR A 106 2.48 16.16 -2.80
N VAL A 107 3.19 16.95 -3.61
CA VAL A 107 4.01 16.47 -4.72
C VAL A 107 5.49 16.47 -4.35
N TYR A 108 6.09 15.28 -4.31
CA TYR A 108 7.51 15.06 -4.09
C TYR A 108 8.25 14.74 -5.38
N GLN A 109 9.40 15.37 -5.58
CA GLN A 109 10.35 14.97 -6.61
C GLN A 109 11.29 13.89 -6.06
N LEU A 110 11.15 12.65 -6.55
CA LEU A 110 11.99 11.53 -6.15
C LEU A 110 13.35 11.64 -6.83
N ARG A 111 14.42 11.43 -6.06
CA ARG A 111 15.79 11.43 -6.56
C ARG A 111 16.18 10.04 -7.04
N ASN A 112 16.69 9.96 -8.26
CA ASN A 112 17.37 8.76 -8.74
C ASN A 112 18.89 8.94 -8.57
N SER A 113 19.55 7.99 -7.90
CA SER A 113 20.99 8.05 -7.65
C SER A 113 21.86 7.74 -8.88
N LYS A 114 21.29 7.15 -9.94
CA LYS A 114 22.03 6.65 -11.11
C LYS A 114 21.53 7.16 -12.46
N SER A 115 20.36 7.78 -12.53
CA SER A 115 19.83 8.33 -13.78
C SER A 115 19.32 9.75 -13.60
N ARG A 116 19.21 10.49 -14.71
CA ARG A 116 18.58 11.82 -14.74
C ARG A 116 17.05 11.76 -14.79
N ASN A 117 16.44 10.57 -14.69
CA ASN A 117 15.00 10.44 -14.81
C ASN A 117 14.34 10.95 -13.54
N THR A 118 13.55 12.01 -13.69
CA THR A 118 12.77 12.58 -12.62
C THR A 118 11.44 11.83 -12.48
N VAL A 119 11.15 11.34 -11.28
CA VAL A 119 9.86 10.72 -10.94
C VAL A 119 9.16 11.59 -9.92
N CYS A 120 7.89 11.86 -10.14
CA CYS A 120 7.05 12.70 -9.30
C CYS A 120 6.02 11.82 -8.60
N LEU A 121 5.98 11.90 -7.27
CA LEU A 121 5.01 11.24 -6.43
C LEU A 121 4.03 12.29 -5.91
N PHE A 122 2.77 12.20 -6.32
CA PHE A 122 1.68 12.92 -5.69
C PHE A 122 1.03 12.00 -4.65
N THR A 123 1.00 12.42 -3.39
CA THR A 123 0.59 11.59 -2.25
C THR A 123 -0.33 12.34 -1.28
N ASP A 124 -0.98 11.61 -0.37
CA ASP A 124 -1.74 12.12 0.78
C ASP A 124 -2.93 13.03 0.43
N PHE A 125 -3.39 12.98 -0.82
CA PHE A 125 -4.59 13.65 -1.28
C PHE A 125 -5.87 12.91 -0.88
N ASP A 126 -6.97 13.64 -0.74
CA ASP A 126 -8.26 13.05 -0.38
C ASP A 126 -8.79 12.13 -1.51
N SER A 127 -9.73 11.24 -1.17
CA SER A 127 -10.27 10.28 -2.16
C SER A 127 -11.21 10.88 -3.20
N ASN A 128 -11.66 12.13 -2.99
CA ASN A 128 -12.53 12.86 -3.91
C ASN A 128 -11.74 13.66 -4.95
N THR A 129 -10.43 13.84 -4.71
CA THR A 129 -9.55 14.61 -5.56
C THR A 129 -9.42 13.89 -6.88
N SER A 130 -10.04 14.47 -7.92
CA SER A 130 -9.70 14.12 -9.28
C SER A 130 -8.25 14.52 -9.50
N VAL A 131 -7.38 13.54 -9.77
CA VAL A 131 -6.02 13.83 -10.22
C VAL A 131 -6.14 14.47 -11.61
N SER A 132 -6.38 15.79 -11.63
CA SER A 132 -6.53 16.60 -12.83
C SER A 132 -5.13 16.87 -13.37
N LEU A 133 -4.82 16.18 -14.45
CA LEU A 133 -3.53 16.25 -15.11
C LEU A 133 -3.48 17.49 -16.01
N GLN A 134 -2.36 18.19 -16.01
CA GLN A 134 -1.97 18.94 -17.19
C GLN A 134 -1.53 17.89 -18.21
N LEU A 135 -2.48 17.33 -18.97
CA LEU A 135 -2.12 16.70 -20.23
C LEU A 135 -1.61 17.81 -21.13
N THR A 136 -0.31 18.13 -21.02
CA THR A 136 0.38 18.60 -22.21
C THR A 136 0.18 17.49 -23.24
N LYS A 137 -0.17 17.88 -24.48
CA LYS A 137 -0.44 16.97 -25.61
C LYS A 137 0.79 16.14 -26.04
N ASP A 138 1.76 15.97 -25.15
CA ASP A 138 3.03 15.30 -25.38
C ASP A 138 2.95 13.85 -24.95
N SER A 139 3.02 12.97 -25.94
CA SER A 139 2.96 11.52 -25.89
C SER A 139 4.07 10.82 -25.09
N GLU A 140 4.90 11.55 -24.34
CA GLU A 140 6.08 11.00 -23.63
C GLU A 140 5.99 11.04 -22.09
N MET A 141 4.93 11.63 -21.53
CA MET A 141 4.68 11.61 -20.09
C MET A 141 3.80 10.42 -19.71
N PHE A 142 4.31 9.57 -18.82
CA PHE A 142 3.50 8.51 -18.22
C PHE A 142 2.93 8.97 -16.88
N VAL A 143 1.66 8.66 -16.65
CA VAL A 143 0.99 8.89 -15.38
C VAL A 143 0.24 7.62 -14.94
N SER A 144 0.48 7.20 -13.71
CA SER A 144 -0.22 6.11 -13.07
C SER A 144 -1.62 6.54 -12.62
N LYS A 145 -2.56 5.59 -12.65
CA LYS A 145 -3.84 5.72 -11.94
C LYS A 145 -3.59 5.83 -10.44
N ASN A 146 -4.54 6.42 -9.72
CA ASN A 146 -4.49 6.50 -8.27
C ASN A 146 -4.53 5.10 -7.63
N THR A 147 -3.70 4.94 -6.61
CA THR A 147 -3.63 3.72 -5.79
C THR A 147 -3.69 4.09 -4.32
N VAL A 148 -4.21 3.18 -3.51
CA VAL A 148 -4.31 3.35 -2.06
C VAL A 148 -3.23 2.50 -1.42
N LEU A 149 -2.34 3.12 -0.65
CA LEU A 149 -1.38 2.45 0.21
C LEU A 149 -1.98 2.34 1.62
N ASP A 150 -1.98 1.13 2.17
CA ASP A 150 -2.47 0.84 3.51
C ASP A 150 -1.28 0.44 4.40
N MET A 151 -0.83 1.37 5.24
CA MET A 151 0.34 1.22 6.12
C MET A 151 -0.09 0.64 7.48
N LYS A 152 -0.11 -0.68 7.57
CA LYS A 152 -0.59 -1.40 8.76
C LYS A 152 0.14 -1.06 10.06
N SER A 153 1.44 -0.81 10.01
CA SER A 153 2.23 -0.47 11.21
C SER A 153 1.86 0.89 11.80
N MET A 154 1.33 1.80 10.98
CA MET A 154 0.95 3.15 11.37
C MET A 154 -0.56 3.36 11.43
N ASP A 155 -1.37 2.33 11.15
CA ASP A 155 -2.82 2.42 10.94
C ASP A 155 -3.23 3.61 10.05
N SER A 156 -2.44 3.86 9.00
CA SER A 156 -2.59 5.00 8.12
C SER A 156 -2.83 4.57 6.68
N LYS A 157 -3.64 5.34 5.95
CA LYS A 157 -3.94 5.12 4.54
C LYS A 157 -3.56 6.38 3.78
N SER A 158 -2.91 6.20 2.65
CA SER A 158 -2.52 7.30 1.78
C SER A 158 -2.86 6.98 0.34
N ASN A 159 -3.31 8.00 -0.40
CA ASN A 159 -3.49 7.88 -1.84
C ASN A 159 -2.20 8.30 -2.54
N GLY A 160 -1.83 7.58 -3.59
CA GLY A 160 -0.62 7.86 -4.36
C GLY A 160 -0.86 7.80 -5.86
N ALA A 161 -0.21 8.70 -6.60
CA ALA A 161 -0.10 8.69 -8.05
C ALA A 161 1.34 9.03 -8.47
N LEU A 162 1.82 8.36 -9.52
CA LEU A 162 3.17 8.54 -10.05
C LEU A 162 3.12 9.17 -11.43
N ALA A 163 4.04 10.08 -11.70
CA ALA A 163 4.28 10.62 -13.02
C ALA A 163 5.77 10.64 -13.33
N TRP A 164 6.16 10.29 -14.56
CA TRP A 164 7.54 10.41 -15.02
C TRP A 164 7.59 10.68 -16.52
N SER A 165 8.72 11.20 -16.97
CA SER A 165 9.00 11.46 -18.38
C SER A 165 10.49 11.28 -18.65
N ASN A 166 10.82 11.01 -19.91
CA ASN A 166 12.20 10.96 -20.40
C ASN A 166 12.69 12.32 -20.92
N LYS A 167 11.83 13.34 -20.92
CA LYS A 167 12.20 14.68 -21.36
C LYS A 167 13.12 15.37 -20.35
N THR A 168 14.07 16.14 -20.87
CA THR A 168 15.07 16.86 -20.07
C THR A 168 14.50 18.07 -19.34
N ASP A 169 13.38 18.63 -19.81
CA ASP A 169 12.66 19.77 -19.24
C ASP A 169 11.50 19.34 -18.31
N PHE A 170 11.34 18.04 -18.06
CA PHE A 170 10.28 17.53 -17.20
C PHE A 170 10.48 17.96 -15.73
N THR A 171 9.47 18.63 -15.18
CA THR A 171 9.41 19.00 -13.77
C THR A 171 8.12 18.50 -13.12
N CYS A 172 8.15 18.24 -11.81
CA CYS A 172 6.94 17.81 -11.12
C CYS A 172 5.83 18.86 -11.09
N LYS A 173 6.21 20.14 -11.22
CA LYS A 173 5.27 21.25 -11.39
C LYS A 173 4.50 21.16 -12.72
N SER A 174 5.12 20.64 -13.77
CA SER A 174 4.44 20.40 -15.05
C SER A 174 3.61 19.11 -15.07
N ALA A 175 3.84 18.19 -14.14
CA ALA A 175 3.15 16.89 -14.10
C ALA A 175 1.75 16.99 -13.46
N PHE A 176 1.60 17.84 -12.44
CA PHE A 176 0.42 17.95 -11.61
C PHE A 176 -0.04 19.40 -11.54
N THR A 177 -1.35 19.65 -11.68
CA THR A 177 -1.93 21.02 -11.66
C THR A 177 -1.96 21.65 -10.27
N GLN A 178 -1.68 20.86 -9.25
CA GLN A 178 -1.69 21.26 -7.85
C GLN A 178 -0.46 22.13 -7.52
N ASN A 179 -0.69 23.26 -6.87
CA ASN A 179 0.35 24.22 -6.46
C ASN A 179 1.13 23.81 -5.19
N ILE A 180 1.04 22.56 -4.74
CA ILE A 180 1.61 22.07 -3.48
C ILE A 180 2.83 21.21 -3.80
N PHE A 181 3.95 21.88 -4.07
CA PHE A 181 5.20 21.26 -4.46
C PHE A 181 6.28 21.47 -3.41
N PHE A 182 6.90 20.39 -2.96
CA PHE A 182 8.08 20.45 -2.10
C PHE A 182 9.33 20.11 -2.92
N PRO A 183 10.21 21.10 -3.20
CA PRO A 183 11.44 20.86 -3.92
C PRO A 183 12.37 19.99 -3.08
N SER A 184 13.09 19.07 -3.72
CA SER A 184 14.09 18.27 -3.02
C SER A 184 15.32 19.08 -2.60
N SER A 185 15.47 20.34 -3.03
CA SER A 185 16.74 21.08 -3.01
C SER A 185 17.03 21.88 -1.74
N GLU A 186 16.12 22.02 -0.78
CA GLU A 186 16.34 22.87 0.42
C GLU A 186 15.69 22.31 1.69
N ILE A 187 15.86 21.02 1.96
CA ILE A 187 15.35 20.42 3.22
C ILE A 187 16.41 20.65 4.32
N PRO A 188 16.06 21.27 5.46
CA PRO A 188 16.94 21.31 6.61
C PRO A 188 17.19 19.90 7.12
N CYS A 189 18.46 19.53 7.29
CA CYS A 189 18.83 18.25 7.89
C CYS A 189 18.40 18.25 9.37
N ASP A 190 17.37 17.47 9.72
CA ASP A 190 16.99 17.26 11.12
C ASP A 190 17.86 16.17 11.73
N ALA A 191 18.94 16.60 12.39
CA ALA A 191 19.89 15.71 13.06
C ALA A 191 19.21 14.83 14.14
N LYS A 192 18.14 15.31 14.81
CA LYS A 192 17.43 14.53 15.83
C LYS A 192 16.66 13.37 15.22
N LEU A 193 16.16 13.54 13.99
CA LEU A 193 15.47 12.47 13.28
C LEU A 193 16.44 11.40 12.78
N VAL A 194 17.63 11.80 12.34
CA VAL A 194 18.71 10.88 11.91
C VAL A 194 19.20 10.03 13.08
N GLU A 195 19.34 10.62 14.27
CA GLU A 195 19.78 9.89 15.47
C GLU A 195 18.82 8.74 15.84
N LYS A 196 17.50 8.88 15.62
CA LYS A 196 16.53 7.81 15.85
C LYS A 196 16.74 6.57 14.97
N SER A 197 17.43 6.72 13.84
CA SER A 197 17.77 5.62 12.93
C SER A 197 19.13 4.98 13.20
N PHE A 198 19.83 5.42 14.25
CA PHE A 198 21.13 4.86 14.60
C PHE A 198 20.99 3.49 15.26
N GLU A 199 21.57 2.48 14.62
CA GLU A 199 21.67 1.12 15.13
C GLU A 199 23.13 0.76 15.38
N THR A 200 23.38 -0.12 16.36
CA THR A 200 24.74 -0.58 16.70
C THR A 200 24.95 -2.00 16.19
N ASP A 201 26.15 -2.26 15.65
CA ASP A 201 26.60 -3.59 15.27
C ASP A 201 27.70 -4.09 16.23
N ILE A 202 27.88 -5.41 16.28
CA ILE A 202 28.88 -6.09 17.12
C ILE A 202 30.29 -5.58 16.84
N ASN A 203 30.61 -5.24 15.59
CA ASN A 203 31.92 -4.70 15.22
C ASN A 203 32.15 -3.31 15.82
N LEU A 204 31.13 -2.45 15.78
CA LEU A 204 31.19 -1.12 16.38
C LEU A 204 31.33 -1.22 17.91
N ASN A 205 30.60 -2.15 18.52
CA ASN A 205 30.69 -2.42 19.96
C ASN A 205 32.09 -2.92 20.35
N PHE A 206 32.67 -3.83 19.57
CA PHE A 206 34.02 -4.35 19.81
C PHE A 206 35.09 -3.27 19.63
N GLN A 207 34.98 -2.43 18.60
CA GLN A 207 35.88 -1.30 18.41
C GLN A 207 35.79 -0.30 19.58
N ASN A 208 34.59 0.02 20.04
CA ASN A 208 34.41 0.91 21.18
C ASN A 208 35.04 0.32 22.46
N LEU A 209 34.87 -0.99 22.70
CA LEU A 209 35.49 -1.68 23.82
C LEU A 209 37.03 -1.71 23.70
N SER A 210 37.56 -1.93 22.50
CA SER A 210 39.00 -1.89 22.22
C SER A 210 39.59 -0.50 22.50
N VAL A 211 38.90 0.57 22.09
CA VAL A 211 39.28 1.95 22.37
C VAL A 211 39.27 2.22 23.88
N MET A 212 38.26 1.76 24.62
CA MET A 212 38.25 1.86 26.09
C MET A 212 39.44 1.11 26.71
N GLY A 213 39.75 -0.10 26.23
CA GLY A 213 40.90 -0.87 26.69
C GLY A 213 42.23 -0.16 26.46
N LEU A 214 42.44 0.38 25.25
CA LEU A 214 43.64 1.16 24.90
C LEU A 214 43.78 2.42 25.76
N ARG A 215 42.68 3.14 26.04
CA ARG A 215 42.69 4.31 26.94
C ARG A 215 43.13 3.94 28.35
N ILE A 216 42.65 2.82 28.88
CA ILE A 216 43.04 2.34 30.21
C ILE A 216 44.53 1.97 30.24
N LEU A 217 45.01 1.27 29.21
CA LEU A 217 46.43 0.91 29.10
C LEU A 217 47.34 2.15 29.01
N LEU A 218 46.96 3.13 28.18
CA LEU A 218 47.69 4.40 28.05
C LEU A 218 47.77 5.15 29.38
N LEU A 219 46.67 5.25 30.13
CA LEU A 219 46.66 5.90 31.44
C LEU A 219 47.58 5.18 32.44
N LYS A 220 47.60 3.85 32.43
CA LYS A 220 48.49 3.05 33.30
C LYS A 220 49.97 3.27 32.95
N VAL A 221 50.30 3.22 31.66
CA VAL A 221 51.68 3.41 31.19
C VAL A 221 52.16 4.84 31.48
N ALA A 222 51.33 5.84 31.23
CA ALA A 222 51.65 7.23 31.55
C ALA A 222 51.86 7.43 33.05
N GLY A 223 50.98 6.90 33.90
CA GLY A 223 51.13 6.98 35.35
C GLY A 223 52.41 6.30 35.87
N PHE A 224 52.74 5.12 35.33
CA PHE A 224 53.99 4.43 35.66
C PHE A 224 55.23 5.23 35.24
N ASN A 225 55.23 5.77 34.01
CA ASN A 225 56.33 6.59 33.51
C ASN A 225 56.53 7.84 34.38
N VAL A 226 55.45 8.55 34.75
CA VAL A 226 55.53 9.70 35.65
C VAL A 226 56.12 9.30 37.01
N LEU A 227 55.65 8.22 37.61
CA LEU A 227 56.15 7.74 38.90
C LEU A 227 57.64 7.37 38.83
N MET A 228 58.07 6.72 37.74
CA MET A 228 59.48 6.39 37.52
C MET A 228 60.35 7.63 37.33
N THR A 229 59.89 8.62 36.56
CA THR A 229 60.62 9.88 36.41
C THR A 229 60.75 10.63 37.74
N LEU A 230 59.68 10.72 38.54
CA LEU A 230 59.71 11.34 39.86
C LEU A 230 60.68 10.62 40.81
N ARG A 231 60.69 9.29 40.81
CA ARG A 231 61.66 8.50 41.59
C ARG A 231 63.11 8.77 41.21
N LEU A 232 63.40 8.86 39.91
CA LEU A 232 64.76 9.14 39.42
C LEU A 232 65.22 10.56 39.74
N TRP A 233 64.30 11.51 39.85
CA TRP A 233 64.58 12.91 40.21
C TRP A 233 64.61 13.18 41.71
N SER A 234 64.20 12.22 42.54
CA SER A 234 64.14 12.36 44.00
C SER A 234 65.45 11.97 44.72
N ASN A 235 66.50 11.62 43.96
CA ASN A 235 67.86 11.34 44.47
C ASN A 235 68.82 12.47 44.15
#